data_AF-A0A3D5AMF2-F1
#
_entry.id   AF-A0A3D5AMF2-F1
#
_cell.length_a   1.000
_cell.length_b   1.000
_cell.length_c   1.000
_cell.angle_alpha   90.00
_cell.angle_beta   90.00
_cell.angle_gamma   90.00
#
_symmetry.space_group_name_H-M   'P 1'
#
loop_
_entity.id
_entity.type
_entity.pdbx_description
1 polymer ?
#
loop_
_entity_poly.entity_id
_entity_poly.type
_entity_poly.pdbx_seq_one_letter_code
_entity_poly.pdbx_strand_id
1 'polypeptide(L)'
;HQPELVITGNYHDTWPGGGWNSPDHKHTGRAVLDAVADAGNRWIFSELPEEPWSGVKYVAVAGSPISTHAIDVSSTMDQAVASLEAHKAYLEALGEHPMASARDFLEFLADMTAPRFGGRRASGFELVRF
;
A
#
# COMPACT_ATOMS: atom_id res chain seq x y z
N HIS A 1 1.81 -18.14 3.90
CA HIS A 1 2.56 -17.38 2.88
C HIS A 1 4.06 -17.25 3.18
N GLN A 2 4.51 -17.18 4.45
CA GLN A 2 5.94 -17.06 4.81
C GLN A 2 6.71 -15.99 4.01
N PRO A 3 6.23 -14.73 3.97
CA PRO A 3 6.81 -13.70 3.11
C PRO A 3 8.10 -13.11 3.70
N GLU A 4 8.98 -12.63 2.83
CA GLU A 4 10.11 -11.76 3.21
C GLU A 4 9.75 -10.26 3.19
N LEU A 5 8.69 -9.89 2.45
CA LEU A 5 8.14 -8.54 2.33
C LEU A 5 6.62 -8.59 2.47
N VAL A 6 6.07 -7.74 3.33
CA VAL A 6 4.62 -7.52 3.44
C VAL A 6 4.29 -6.13 2.90
N ILE A 7 3.19 -6.00 2.15
CA ILE A 7 2.70 -4.71 1.64
C ILE A 7 1.39 -4.37 2.36
N THR A 8 1.27 -3.14 2.84
CA THR A 8 0.04 -2.63 3.48
C THR A 8 -0.30 -1.21 3.00
N GLY A 9 -1.47 -0.72 3.41
CA GLY A 9 -1.93 0.64 3.11
C GLY A 9 -1.54 1.66 4.19
N ASN A 10 -1.63 2.94 3.82
CA ASN A 10 -1.33 4.08 4.68
C ASN A 10 -2.09 4.04 6.03
N TYR A 11 -1.35 3.89 7.13
CA TYR A 11 -1.91 3.91 8.49
C TYR A 11 -1.82 5.26 9.21
N HIS A 12 -1.23 6.26 8.56
CA HIS A 12 -1.09 7.59 9.14
C HIS A 12 -2.44 8.31 9.18
N ASP A 13 -2.50 9.37 9.98
CA ASP A 13 -3.73 10.13 10.18
C ASP A 13 -4.19 10.91 8.94
N THR A 14 -3.31 11.12 7.97
CA THR A 14 -3.60 11.87 6.74
C THR A 14 -3.12 11.17 5.49
N TRP A 15 -3.75 11.48 4.36
CA TRP A 15 -3.29 11.04 3.04
C TRP A 15 -2.08 11.87 2.55
N PRO A 16 -1.35 11.40 1.52
CA PRO A 16 -0.42 12.24 0.78
C PRO A 16 -1.14 13.48 0.24
N GLY A 17 -0.55 14.66 0.43
CA GLY A 17 -1.18 15.93 0.03
C GLY A 17 -2.21 16.50 1.04
N GLY A 18 -2.48 15.79 2.14
CA GLY A 18 -3.38 16.24 3.21
C GLY A 18 -4.74 15.53 3.22
N GLY A 19 -5.66 16.04 4.04
CA GLY A 19 -6.96 15.40 4.28
C GLY A 19 -6.89 14.24 5.28
N TRP A 20 -7.95 14.07 6.06
CA TRP A 20 -8.02 13.04 7.11
C TRP A 20 -8.19 11.65 6.51
N ASN A 21 -7.41 10.69 7.02
CA ASN A 21 -7.46 9.30 6.59
C ASN A 21 -8.64 8.55 7.21
N SER A 22 -9.13 7.54 6.50
CA SER A 22 -10.23 6.70 6.97
C SER A 22 -9.78 5.88 8.18
N PRO A 23 -10.69 5.61 9.14
CA PRO A 23 -10.37 4.76 10.27
C PRO A 23 -9.95 3.36 9.83
N ASP A 24 -10.59 2.80 8.80
CA ASP A 24 -10.28 1.45 8.32
C ASP A 24 -8.82 1.32 7.89
N HIS A 25 -8.30 2.29 7.14
CA HIS A 25 -6.90 2.29 6.70
C HIS A 25 -5.93 2.36 7.89
N LYS A 26 -6.25 3.20 8.88
CA LYS A 26 -5.43 3.35 10.09
C LYS A 26 -5.38 2.08 10.90
N HIS A 27 -6.53 1.45 11.14
CA HIS A 27 -6.59 0.24 11.95
C HIS A 27 -5.98 -0.96 11.22
N THR A 28 -6.34 -1.19 9.95
CA THR A 28 -5.79 -2.31 9.17
C THR A 28 -4.28 -2.16 9.00
N GLY A 29 -3.79 -0.97 8.64
CA GLY A 29 -2.36 -0.79 8.43
C GLY A 29 -1.55 -0.97 9.72
N ARG A 30 -2.00 -0.45 10.87
CA ARG A 30 -1.36 -0.68 12.18
C ARG A 30 -1.37 -2.17 12.56
N ALA A 31 -2.52 -2.82 12.42
CA ALA A 31 -2.65 -4.24 12.70
C ALA A 31 -1.72 -5.10 11.82
N VAL A 32 -1.47 -4.72 10.56
CA VAL A 32 -0.50 -5.43 9.71
C VAL A 32 0.93 -5.29 10.25
N LEU A 33 1.34 -4.12 10.74
CA LEU A 33 2.66 -3.93 11.33
C LEU A 33 2.81 -4.78 12.61
N ASP A 34 1.82 -4.76 13.48
CA ASP A 34 1.82 -5.54 14.72
C ASP A 34 1.83 -7.05 14.42
N ALA A 35 1.02 -7.49 13.45
CA ALA A 35 0.90 -8.89 13.06
C ALA A 35 2.20 -9.50 12.52
N VAL A 36 3.13 -8.70 12.00
CA VAL A 36 4.46 -9.22 11.60
C VAL A 36 5.24 -9.72 12.82
N ALA A 37 5.20 -8.98 13.94
CA ALA A 37 5.85 -9.39 15.18
C ALA A 37 5.11 -10.59 15.81
N ASP A 38 3.77 -10.54 15.80
CA ASP A 38 2.93 -11.61 16.33
C ASP A 38 3.16 -12.93 15.59
N ALA A 39 3.21 -12.90 14.25
CA ALA A 39 3.44 -14.08 13.42
C ALA A 39 4.79 -14.76 13.71
N GLY A 40 5.80 -14.01 14.16
CA GLY A 40 7.11 -14.55 14.56
C GLY A 40 7.18 -15.07 15.99
N ASN A 41 6.11 -14.95 16.78
CA ASN A 41 6.12 -15.22 18.21
C ASN A 41 5.24 -16.42 18.59
N ARG A 42 5.87 -17.51 19.03
CA ARG A 42 5.20 -18.76 19.45
C ARG A 42 4.22 -18.64 20.61
N TRP A 43 4.22 -17.52 21.33
CA TRP A 43 3.39 -17.32 22.53
C TRP A 43 2.18 -16.42 22.28
N ILE A 44 2.13 -15.73 21.15
CA ILE A 44 1.01 -14.88 20.74
C ILE A 44 0.12 -15.70 19.82
N PHE A 45 -1.21 -15.68 20.05
CA PHE A 45 -2.19 -16.50 19.32
C PHE A 45 -1.80 -17.99 19.24
N SER A 46 -1.43 -18.58 20.39
CA SER A 46 -0.95 -19.97 20.51
C SER A 46 -1.93 -21.04 20.04
N GLU A 47 -3.19 -20.68 19.80
CA GLU A 47 -4.24 -21.51 19.22
C GLU A 47 -4.10 -21.70 17.69
N LEU A 48 -3.29 -20.88 17.03
CA LEU A 48 -3.05 -21.00 15.59
C LEU A 48 -2.24 -22.26 15.26
N PRO A 49 -2.63 -23.02 14.22
CA PRO A 49 -1.94 -24.26 13.84
C PRO A 49 -0.63 -24.02 13.09
N GLU A 50 -0.36 -22.81 12.62
CA GLU A 50 0.84 -22.46 11.86
C GLU A 50 2.08 -22.32 12.76
N GLU A 51 3.21 -22.80 12.28
CA GLU A 51 4.50 -22.53 12.92
C GLU A 51 4.86 -21.04 12.81
N PRO A 52 5.46 -20.44 13.87
CA PRO A 52 5.88 -19.04 13.84
C PRO A 52 6.80 -18.73 12.67
N TRP A 53 6.55 -17.59 12.01
CA TRP A 53 7.33 -17.09 10.89
C TRP A 53 7.93 -15.73 11.21
N SER A 54 9.23 -15.70 11.47
CA SER A 54 10.02 -14.47 11.70
C SER A 54 10.84 -14.04 10.49
N GLY A 55 10.51 -14.54 9.29
CA GLY A 55 11.29 -14.27 8.07
C GLY A 55 10.93 -12.97 7.34
N VAL A 56 9.96 -12.20 7.83
CA VAL A 56 9.63 -10.89 7.27
C VAL A 56 10.79 -9.92 7.56
N LYS A 57 11.36 -9.34 6.50
CA LYS A 57 12.47 -8.38 6.60
C LYS A 57 11.96 -6.94 6.53
N TYR A 58 10.88 -6.72 5.80
CA TYR A 58 10.33 -5.40 5.54
C TYR A 58 8.81 -5.39 5.47
N VAL A 59 8.23 -4.27 5.86
CA VAL A 59 6.86 -3.88 5.52
C VAL A 59 6.94 -2.64 4.63
N ALA A 60 6.33 -2.70 3.45
CA ALA A 60 6.20 -1.56 2.54
C ALA A 60 4.79 -0.97 2.61
N VAL A 61 4.69 0.27 3.06
CA VAL A 61 3.43 0.98 3.27
C VAL A 61 3.14 1.85 2.05
N ALA A 62 2.17 1.42 1.24
CA ALA A 62 1.72 2.13 0.05
C ALA A 62 0.91 3.39 0.42
N GLY A 63 1.10 4.47 -0.33
CA GLY A 63 0.36 5.72 -0.12
C GLY A 63 0.70 6.45 1.19
N SER A 64 1.86 6.16 1.79
CA SER A 64 2.31 6.88 2.99
C SER A 64 2.69 8.33 2.65
N PRO A 65 2.32 9.33 3.48
CA PRO A 65 2.77 10.71 3.31
C PRO A 65 4.27 10.90 3.52
N ILE A 66 4.96 9.89 4.07
CA ILE A 66 6.39 9.91 4.39
C ILE A 66 7.17 8.81 3.65
N SER A 67 6.74 8.44 2.43
CA SER A 67 7.45 7.45 1.61
C SER A 67 8.95 7.74 1.49
N THR A 68 9.75 6.68 1.66
CA THR A 68 11.22 6.70 1.65
C THR A 68 11.82 5.95 0.45
N HIS A 69 11.07 5.02 -0.13
CA HIS A 69 11.48 4.20 -1.27
C HIS A 69 10.44 4.30 -2.39
N ALA A 70 10.85 3.97 -3.61
CA ALA A 70 9.95 3.93 -4.75
C ALA A 70 10.39 2.88 -5.78
N ILE A 71 9.43 2.39 -6.55
CA ILE A 71 9.65 1.45 -7.66
C ILE A 71 9.11 2.07 -8.94
N ASP A 72 9.88 2.00 -10.02
CA ASP A 72 9.47 2.42 -11.35
C ASP A 72 8.29 1.55 -11.84
N VAL A 73 7.21 2.19 -12.26
CA VAL A 73 6.00 1.51 -12.74
C VAL A 73 5.70 1.78 -14.22
N SER A 74 6.63 2.43 -14.93
CA SER A 74 6.41 2.89 -16.29
C SER A 74 6.07 1.74 -17.25
N SER A 75 6.69 0.58 -17.08
CA SER A 75 6.45 -0.61 -17.91
C SER A 75 5.22 -1.42 -17.52
N THR A 76 4.59 -1.13 -16.38
CA THR A 76 3.45 -1.91 -15.84
C THR A 76 2.18 -1.09 -15.71
N MET A 77 2.18 0.17 -16.16
CA MET A 77 1.05 1.08 -15.97
C MET A 77 -0.22 0.57 -16.64
N ASP A 78 -0.14 0.08 -17.88
CA ASP A 78 -1.33 -0.45 -18.59
C ASP A 78 -1.94 -1.65 -17.87
N GLN A 79 -1.11 -2.53 -17.29
CA GLN A 79 -1.58 -3.66 -16.51
C GLN A 79 -2.25 -3.21 -15.20
N ALA A 80 -1.72 -2.19 -14.53
CA ALA A 80 -2.32 -1.62 -13.34
C ALA A 80 -3.66 -0.94 -13.65
N VAL A 81 -3.77 -0.24 -14.77
CA VAL A 81 -5.02 0.35 -15.26
C VAL A 81 -6.06 -0.72 -15.53
N ALA A 82 -5.72 -1.75 -16.31
CA ALA A 82 -6.64 -2.86 -16.57
C ALA A 82 -7.08 -3.57 -15.28
N SER A 83 -6.18 -3.71 -14.30
CA SER A 83 -6.52 -4.27 -12.98
C SER A 83 -7.51 -3.39 -12.23
N LEU A 84 -7.34 -2.07 -12.23
CA LEU A 84 -8.25 -1.15 -11.54
C LEU A 84 -9.61 -1.04 -12.26
N GLU A 85 -9.62 -1.03 -13.59
CA GLU A 85 -10.85 -1.06 -14.41
C GLU A 85 -11.70 -2.32 -14.18
N ALA A 86 -11.10 -3.42 -13.70
CA ALA A 86 -11.85 -4.60 -13.31
C ALA A 86 -12.78 -4.36 -12.10
N HIS A 87 -12.55 -3.31 -11.30
CA HIS A 87 -13.42 -2.87 -10.21
C HIS A 87 -14.62 -2.04 -10.71
N LYS A 88 -15.31 -2.53 -11.75
CA LYS A 88 -16.35 -1.80 -12.50
C LYS A 88 -17.42 -1.17 -11.61
N ALA A 89 -18.05 -1.97 -10.74
CA ALA A 89 -19.13 -1.48 -9.87
C ALA A 89 -18.68 -0.36 -8.93
N TYR A 90 -17.43 -0.41 -8.45
CA TYR A 90 -16.85 0.64 -7.61
C TYR A 90 -16.62 1.92 -8.42
N LEU A 91 -15.97 1.82 -9.57
CA LEU A 91 -15.68 2.97 -10.43
C LEU A 91 -16.96 3.62 -10.98
N GLU A 92 -17.96 2.83 -11.34
CA GLU A 92 -19.29 3.31 -11.75
C GLU A 92 -19.99 4.04 -10.60
N ALA A 93 -19.92 3.52 -9.38
CA ALA A 93 -20.51 4.15 -8.20
C ALA A 93 -19.84 5.48 -7.81
N LEU A 94 -18.58 5.71 -8.22
CA LEU A 94 -17.91 7.00 -8.05
C LEU A 94 -18.49 8.09 -8.98
N GLY A 95 -19.19 7.73 -10.05
CA GLY A 95 -19.83 8.68 -10.96
C GLY A 95 -18.85 9.69 -11.56
N GLU A 96 -19.16 10.99 -11.44
CA GLU A 96 -18.31 12.09 -11.94
C GLU A 96 -17.12 12.43 -11.02
N HIS A 97 -16.87 11.63 -9.97
CA HIS A 97 -15.74 11.88 -9.09
C HIS A 97 -14.41 11.80 -9.86
N PRO A 98 -13.42 12.69 -9.61
CA PRO A 98 -12.13 12.68 -10.31
C PRO A 98 -11.34 11.37 -10.24
N MET A 99 -11.68 10.48 -9.32
CA MET A 99 -11.05 9.17 -9.14
C MET A 99 -11.74 8.03 -9.92
N ALA A 100 -12.84 8.32 -10.64
CA ALA A 100 -13.56 7.29 -11.40
C ALA A 100 -12.77 6.80 -12.64
N SER A 101 -11.86 7.63 -13.17
CA SER A 101 -10.93 7.25 -14.23
C SER A 101 -9.73 6.51 -13.65
N ALA A 102 -9.65 5.20 -13.92
CA ALA A 102 -8.56 4.35 -13.44
C ALA A 102 -7.18 4.83 -13.91
N ARG A 103 -7.06 5.21 -15.19
CA ARG A 103 -5.81 5.73 -15.75
C ARG A 103 -5.42 7.05 -15.11
N ASP A 104 -6.31 8.03 -15.11
CA ASP A 104 -5.96 9.36 -14.60
C ASP A 104 -5.60 9.31 -13.11
N PHE A 105 -6.30 8.48 -12.35
CA PHE A 105 -6.01 8.27 -10.94
C PHE A 105 -4.63 7.63 -10.72
N LEU A 106 -4.30 6.55 -11.42
CA LEU A 106 -3.01 5.87 -11.27
C LEU A 106 -1.83 6.70 -11.78
N GLU A 107 -2.00 7.43 -12.89
CA GLU A 107 -0.99 8.36 -13.37
C GLU A 107 -0.74 9.48 -12.38
N PHE A 108 -1.81 10.08 -11.83
CA PHE A 108 -1.69 11.10 -10.79
C PHE A 108 -0.90 10.60 -9.58
N LEU A 109 -1.21 9.40 -9.06
CA LEU A 109 -0.47 8.82 -7.94
C LEU A 109 1.01 8.58 -8.28
N ALA A 110 1.31 8.08 -9.47
CA ALA A 110 2.68 7.81 -9.90
C ALA A 110 3.49 9.10 -10.13
N ASP A 111 2.84 10.14 -10.65
CA ASP A 111 3.44 11.44 -10.92
C ASP A 111 3.74 12.21 -9.63
N MET A 112 2.98 12.03 -8.54
CA MET A 112 3.32 12.60 -7.23
C MET A 112 4.71 12.15 -6.72
N THR A 113 5.12 10.93 -7.06
CA THR A 113 6.42 10.37 -6.64
C THR A 113 7.56 10.81 -7.56
N ALA A 114 7.26 11.09 -8.84
CA ALA A 114 8.25 11.29 -9.89
C ALA A 114 9.31 12.39 -9.60
N PRO A 115 8.97 13.58 -9.04
CA PRO A 115 9.95 14.61 -8.71
C PRO A 115 11.03 14.14 -7.73
N ARG A 116 10.69 13.18 -6.86
CA ARG A 116 11.59 12.58 -5.86
C ARG A 116 12.28 11.31 -6.38
N PHE A 117 12.03 10.91 -7.62
CA PHE A 117 12.54 9.67 -8.23
C PHE A 117 13.13 9.90 -9.63
N GLY A 118 13.78 11.06 -9.83
CA GLY A 118 14.48 11.38 -11.08
C GLY A 118 13.55 11.63 -12.27
N GLY A 119 12.31 12.11 -12.00
CA GLY A 119 11.32 12.42 -13.03
C GLY A 119 10.59 11.20 -13.60
N ARG A 120 10.79 10.01 -13.03
CA ARG A 120 10.15 8.77 -13.49
C ARG A 120 8.90 8.45 -12.68
N ARG A 121 7.83 8.04 -13.36
CA ARG A 121 6.59 7.55 -12.74
C ARG A 121 6.89 6.36 -11.84
N ALA A 122 6.50 6.46 -10.58
CA ALA A 122 6.85 5.46 -9.58
C ALA A 122 5.78 5.30 -8.51
N SER A 123 5.68 4.10 -7.96
CA SER A 123 4.91 3.85 -6.74
C SER A 123 5.80 4.06 -5.52
N GLY A 124 5.40 4.97 -4.63
CA GLY A 124 6.11 5.30 -3.40
C GLY A 124 5.68 4.44 -2.21
N PHE A 125 6.67 4.05 -1.39
CA PHE A 125 6.47 3.26 -0.18
C PHE A 125 7.26 3.85 0.99
N GLU A 126 6.66 3.88 2.17
CA GLU A 126 7.42 3.93 3.42
C GLU A 126 7.88 2.52 3.75
N LEU A 127 9.17 2.34 4.01
CA LEU A 127 9.75 1.04 4.30
C LEU A 127 10.06 0.93 5.79
N VAL A 128 9.37 0.01 6.47
CA VAL A 128 9.62 -0.35 7.88
C VAL A 128 10.43 -1.63 7.91
N ARG A 129 11.49 -1.67 8.71
CA ARG A 129 12.37 -2.84 8.84
C ARG A 129 11.96 -3.67 10.07
N PHE A 130 11.96 -4.99 9.90
CA PHE A 130 11.72 -5.98 10.96
C PHE A 130 12.97 -6.85 11.16
#